data_AF-K1TNM8-F1
#
_entry.id   AF-K1TNM8-F1
#
_cell.length_a   1.000
_cell.length_b   1.000
_cell.length_c   1.000
_cell.angle_alpha   90.00
_cell.angle_beta   90.00
_cell.angle_gamma   90.00
#
_symmetry.space_group_name_H-M   'P 1'
#
loop_
_entity.id
_entity.type
_entity.pdbx_description
1 polymer ?
#
loop_
_entity_poly.entity_id
_entity_poly.type
_entity_poly.pdbx_seq_one_letter_code
_entity_poly.pdbx_strand_id
1 'polypeptide(L)'
;MSTLGLDESTICAALLHDVIEDTDVTLQDLSKEFSPEIAEMVDGVTKLGKLNYTSEQEQQVENYRKMFLAMGKDIRVILIKLADRLHNMRTLKYLARDRQIANARETMDLYAPLANRLGMYSLKWELEDLSFKYLYPEEYRELVEGIDKKREERLKFIDQIMDEIRVQLKNKK
;
A
#
# COMPACT_ATOMS: atom_id res chain seq x y z
N MET A 1 -0.44 10.37 -2.28
CA MET A 1 -1.61 10.38 -3.19
C MET A 1 -1.39 11.27 -4.40
N SER A 2 -0.94 12.53 -4.26
CA SER A 2 -0.62 13.41 -5.40
C SER A 2 0.47 12.85 -6.34
N THR A 3 1.39 12.04 -5.83
CA THR A 3 2.48 11.41 -6.61
C THR A 3 2.03 10.29 -7.55
N LEU A 4 0.79 9.81 -7.43
CA LEU A 4 0.26 8.71 -8.26
C LEU A 4 -0.52 9.20 -9.48
N GLY A 5 -0.69 10.52 -9.67
CA GLY A 5 -1.43 11.09 -10.81
C GLY A 5 -2.93 10.76 -10.80
N LEU A 6 -3.53 10.63 -9.62
CA LEU A 6 -4.94 10.28 -9.44
C LEU A 6 -5.85 11.49 -9.75
N ASP A 7 -7.07 11.21 -10.20
CA ASP A 7 -8.13 12.17 -10.44
C ASP A 7 -8.58 12.88 -9.15
N GLU A 8 -9.14 14.08 -9.29
CA GLU A 8 -9.57 14.94 -8.18
C GLU A 8 -10.57 14.22 -7.26
N SER A 9 -11.54 13.49 -7.84
CA SER A 9 -12.52 12.69 -7.08
C SER A 9 -11.86 11.65 -6.18
N THR A 10 -10.80 10.97 -6.62
CA THR A 10 -10.06 9.98 -5.81
C THR A 10 -9.33 10.63 -4.64
N ILE A 11 -8.73 11.81 -4.87
CA ILE A 11 -8.04 12.56 -3.82
C ILE A 11 -9.05 13.03 -2.76
N CYS A 12 -10.21 13.55 -3.20
CA CYS A 12 -11.30 13.92 -2.29
C CYS A 12 -11.80 12.72 -1.49
N ALA A 13 -12.09 11.59 -2.13
CA ALA A 13 -12.56 10.38 -1.45
C ALA A 13 -11.53 9.86 -0.44
N ALA A 14 -10.23 9.95 -0.74
CA ALA A 14 -9.19 9.59 0.20
C ALA A 14 -9.10 10.50 1.44
N LEU A 15 -9.38 11.79 1.29
CA LEU A 15 -9.44 12.70 2.43
C LEU A 15 -10.67 12.44 3.30
N LEU A 16 -11.75 11.94 2.69
CA LEU A 16 -13.04 11.71 3.34
C LEU A 16 -13.23 10.26 3.81
N HIS A 17 -12.26 9.37 3.59
CA HIS A 17 -12.46 7.92 3.72
C HIS A 17 -12.88 7.46 5.13
N ASP A 18 -12.42 8.16 6.18
CA ASP A 18 -12.76 7.85 7.57
C ASP A 18 -13.89 8.72 8.14
N VAL A 19 -14.39 9.72 7.38
CA VAL A 19 -15.41 10.67 7.89
C VAL A 19 -16.72 9.96 8.25
N ILE A 20 -17.11 8.93 7.50
CA ILE A 20 -18.34 8.16 7.79
C ILE A 20 -18.18 7.28 9.04
N GLU A 21 -16.97 6.85 9.36
CA GLU A 21 -16.72 5.98 10.52
C GLU A 21 -16.50 6.79 11.81
N ASP A 22 -15.83 7.94 11.71
CA ASP A 22 -15.41 8.74 12.86
C ASP A 22 -16.37 9.88 13.21
N THR A 23 -17.39 10.16 12.38
CA THR A 23 -18.32 11.28 12.58
C THR A 23 -19.77 10.90 12.30
N ASP A 24 -20.71 11.77 12.68
CA ASP A 24 -22.16 11.59 12.42
C ASP A 24 -22.57 11.87 10.95
N VAL A 25 -21.61 12.10 10.05
CA VAL A 25 -21.86 12.41 8.64
C VAL A 25 -22.37 11.16 7.91
N THR A 26 -23.48 11.29 7.17
CA THR A 26 -24.05 10.18 6.40
C THR A 26 -23.58 10.18 4.94
N LEU A 27 -23.75 9.04 4.26
CA LEU A 27 -23.53 8.95 2.80
C LEU A 27 -24.39 9.93 2.00
N GLN A 28 -25.60 10.25 2.50
CA GLN A 28 -26.46 11.23 1.84
C GLN A 28 -25.88 12.64 1.95
N ASP A 29 -25.22 12.96 3.05
CA ASP A 29 -24.59 14.26 3.24
C ASP A 29 -23.36 14.40 2.33
N LEU A 30 -22.53 13.37 2.23
CA LEU A 30 -21.40 13.35 1.29
C LEU A 30 -21.83 13.46 -0.18
N SER A 31 -22.93 12.80 -0.55
CA SER A 31 -23.48 12.86 -1.90
C SER A 31 -24.00 14.26 -2.27
N LYS A 32 -24.56 14.98 -1.28
CA LYS A 32 -25.06 16.36 -1.44
C LYS A 32 -23.95 17.41 -1.48
N GLU A 33 -22.95 17.28 -0.62
CA GLU A 33 -21.87 18.27 -0.46
C GLU A 33 -20.77 18.13 -1.52
N PHE A 34 -20.49 16.91 -1.99
CA PHE A 34 -19.41 16.65 -2.94
C PHE A 34 -19.96 16.10 -4.26
N SER A 35 -20.20 14.80 -4.33
CA SER A 35 -20.83 14.15 -5.49
C SER A 35 -21.28 12.74 -5.14
N PRO A 36 -22.25 12.17 -5.87
CA PRO A 36 -22.63 10.76 -5.72
C PRO A 36 -21.46 9.80 -5.95
N GLU A 37 -20.55 10.14 -6.85
CA GLU A 37 -19.35 9.34 -7.16
C GLU A 37 -18.37 9.28 -5.97
N ILE A 38 -18.11 10.41 -5.31
CA ILE A 38 -17.24 10.46 -4.12
C ILE A 38 -17.88 9.69 -2.97
N ALA A 39 -19.20 9.84 -2.77
CA ALA A 39 -19.92 9.10 -1.74
C ALA A 39 -19.87 7.58 -1.97
N GLU A 40 -20.02 7.11 -3.22
CA GLU A 40 -19.88 5.69 -3.56
C GLU A 40 -18.47 5.16 -3.33
N MET A 41 -17.43 5.96 -3.66
CA MET A 41 -16.05 5.57 -3.37
C MET A 41 -15.79 5.45 -1.87
N VAL A 42 -16.23 6.42 -1.07
CA VAL A 42 -16.06 6.38 0.40
C VAL A 42 -16.81 5.19 1.00
N ASP A 43 -18.07 4.94 0.60
CA ASP A 43 -18.84 3.75 1.01
C ASP A 43 -18.10 2.45 0.68
N GLY A 44 -17.50 2.37 -0.51
CA GLY A 44 -16.68 1.24 -0.94
C GLY A 44 -15.48 1.01 -0.02
N VAL A 45 -14.76 2.07 0.37
CA VAL A 45 -13.60 1.99 1.26
C VAL A 45 -14.01 1.52 2.67
N THR A 46 -15.07 2.11 3.24
CA THR A 46 -15.64 1.74 4.55
C THR A 46 -16.08 0.28 4.59
N LYS A 47 -16.81 -0.18 3.57
CA LYS A 47 -17.28 -1.57 3.50
C LYS A 47 -16.12 -2.57 3.41
N LEU A 48 -15.07 -2.24 2.65
CA LEU A 48 -13.87 -3.07 2.57
C LEU A 48 -13.14 -3.16 3.93
N GLY A 49 -13.11 -2.07 4.71
CA GLY A 49 -12.54 -2.08 6.07
C GLY A 49 -13.29 -3.01 7.03
N LYS A 50 -14.60 -3.14 6.87
CA LYS A 50 -15.48 -3.98 7.70
C LYS A 50 -15.51 -5.46 7.29
N LEU A 51 -14.91 -5.85 6.16
CA LEU A 51 -14.84 -7.25 5.72
C LEU A 51 -13.83 -8.11 6.49
N ASN A 52 -13.18 -7.55 7.51
CA ASN A 52 -12.27 -8.32 8.34
C ASN A 52 -13.02 -9.25 9.30
N TYR A 53 -12.37 -10.40 9.53
CA TYR A 53 -12.55 -11.37 10.61
C TYR A 53 -13.53 -12.53 10.35
N THR A 54 -12.98 -13.70 10.03
CA THR A 54 -12.95 -14.88 10.92
C THR A 54 -11.89 -15.88 10.39
N SER A 55 -11.48 -16.81 11.25
CA SER A 55 -10.40 -17.80 11.11
C SER A 55 -10.53 -18.77 9.93
N GLU A 56 -9.42 -19.48 9.67
CA GLU A 56 -9.20 -20.56 8.69
C GLU A 56 -8.81 -20.09 7.28
N GLN A 57 -7.74 -20.68 6.75
CA GLN A 57 -7.13 -20.34 5.46
C GLN A 57 -8.12 -20.40 4.28
N GLU A 58 -9.21 -21.17 4.41
CA GLU A 58 -10.28 -21.25 3.41
C GLU A 58 -11.18 -20.00 3.39
N GLN A 59 -11.38 -19.34 4.54
CA GLN A 59 -12.12 -18.06 4.59
C GLN A 59 -11.33 -16.91 3.99
N GLN A 60 -9.99 -16.97 4.02
CA GLN A 60 -9.17 -15.96 3.34
C GLN A 60 -9.42 -15.96 1.84
N VAL A 61 -9.50 -17.12 1.17
CA VAL A 61 -9.82 -17.23 -0.27
C VAL A 61 -11.17 -16.60 -0.61
N GLU A 62 -12.18 -16.84 0.22
CA GLU A 62 -13.51 -16.27 0.01
C GLU A 62 -13.58 -14.78 0.33
N ASN A 63 -12.81 -14.30 1.30
CA ASN A 63 -12.63 -12.87 1.59
C ASN A 63 -11.87 -12.17 0.46
N TYR A 64 -10.83 -12.79 -0.10
CA TYR A 64 -10.17 -12.32 -1.32
C TYR A 64 -11.21 -12.21 -2.44
N ARG A 65 -12.03 -13.25 -2.66
CA ARG A 65 -13.04 -13.26 -3.74
C ARG A 65 -14.10 -12.18 -3.55
N LYS A 66 -14.59 -11.96 -2.32
CA LYS A 66 -15.54 -10.90 -1.97
C LYS A 66 -14.92 -9.50 -2.10
N MET A 67 -13.67 -9.32 -1.67
CA MET A 67 -12.93 -8.09 -1.97
C MET A 67 -12.83 -7.90 -3.48
N PHE A 68 -12.42 -8.91 -4.26
CA PHE A 68 -12.31 -8.82 -5.73
C PHE A 68 -13.64 -8.49 -6.40
N LEU A 69 -14.75 -8.99 -5.88
CA LEU A 69 -16.09 -8.70 -6.38
C LEU A 69 -16.54 -7.27 -6.03
N ALA A 70 -16.25 -6.79 -4.82
CA ALA A 70 -16.47 -5.40 -4.41
C ALA A 70 -15.58 -4.41 -5.19
N MET A 71 -14.34 -4.82 -5.50
CA MET A 71 -13.37 -4.10 -6.33
C MET A 71 -13.74 -4.05 -7.81
N GLY A 72 -14.68 -4.88 -8.28
CA GLY A 72 -15.09 -4.94 -9.68
C GLY A 72 -15.87 -3.70 -10.17
N LYS A 73 -16.32 -2.82 -9.26
CA LYS A 73 -17.10 -1.62 -9.62
C LYS A 73 -16.24 -0.37 -9.80
N ASP A 74 -15.19 -0.19 -8.99
CA ASP A 74 -14.28 0.95 -9.11
C ASP A 74 -12.89 0.63 -8.54
N ILE A 75 -11.88 0.63 -9.40
CA ILE A 75 -10.48 0.41 -9.05
C ILE A 75 -9.89 1.52 -8.17
N ARG A 76 -10.48 2.72 -8.15
CA ARG A 76 -9.99 3.85 -7.35
C ARG A 76 -10.12 3.58 -5.85
N VAL A 77 -11.16 2.85 -5.45
CA VAL A 77 -11.39 2.41 -4.07
C VAL A 77 -10.19 1.61 -3.54
N ILE A 78 -9.62 0.71 -4.36
CA ILE A 78 -8.48 -0.08 -3.91
C ILE A 78 -7.19 0.74 -3.83
N LEU A 79 -7.01 1.71 -4.73
CA LEU A 79 -5.87 2.62 -4.69
C LEU A 79 -5.88 3.45 -3.40
N ILE A 80 -7.07 3.92 -2.99
CA ILE A 80 -7.25 4.62 -1.71
C ILE A 80 -6.84 3.71 -0.55
N LYS A 81 -7.33 2.47 -0.53
CA LYS A 81 -7.03 1.55 0.58
C LYS A 81 -5.57 1.12 0.65
N LEU A 82 -4.91 0.92 -0.50
CA LEU A 82 -3.48 0.62 -0.56
C LEU A 82 -2.63 1.78 -0.04
N ALA A 83 -3.02 3.02 -0.35
CA ALA A 83 -2.33 4.20 0.12
C ALA A 83 -2.55 4.45 1.63
N ASP A 84 -3.78 4.25 2.13
CA ASP A 84 -4.08 4.24 3.57
C ASP A 84 -3.23 3.17 4.28
N ARG A 85 -3.24 1.93 3.78
CA ARG A 85 -2.43 0.85 4.36
C ARG A 85 -0.94 1.19 4.38
N LEU A 86 -0.41 1.79 3.32
CA LEU A 86 0.98 2.24 3.27
C LEU A 86 1.27 3.29 4.35
N HIS A 87 0.36 4.26 4.53
CA HIS A 87 0.47 5.24 5.59
C HIS A 87 0.50 4.57 6.98
N ASN A 88 -0.42 3.63 7.23
CA ASN A 88 -0.49 2.87 8.48
C ASN A 88 0.80 2.07 8.76
N MET A 89 1.39 1.47 7.72
CA MET A 89 2.66 0.74 7.86
C MET A 89 3.84 1.68 8.17
N ARG A 90 3.83 2.93 7.68
CA ARG A 90 4.84 3.94 8.01
C ARG A 90 4.71 4.45 9.45
N THR A 91 3.51 4.46 10.02
CA THR A 91 3.23 4.93 11.38
C THR A 91 3.06 3.80 12.41
N LEU A 92 3.22 2.54 12.00
CA LEU A 92 2.95 1.34 12.81
C LEU A 92 3.69 1.29 14.15
N LYS A 93 4.83 1.99 14.27
CA LYS A 93 5.66 2.08 15.49
C LYS A 93 4.91 2.56 16.74
N TYR A 94 3.78 3.27 16.59
CA TYR A 94 2.99 3.79 17.72
C TYR A 94 2.01 2.75 18.30
N LEU A 95 1.82 1.61 17.63
CA LEU A 95 0.93 0.55 18.08
C LEU A 95 1.65 -0.47 18.98
N ALA A 96 0.89 -1.19 19.80
CA ALA A 96 1.39 -2.32 20.57
C ALA A 96 1.88 -3.46 19.66
N ARG A 97 2.83 -4.27 20.14
CA ARG A 97 3.59 -5.25 19.35
C ARG A 97 2.68 -6.31 18.68
N ASP A 98 1.66 -6.76 19.38
CA ASP A 98 0.62 -7.66 18.88
C ASP A 98 -0.09 -7.07 17.64
N ARG A 99 -0.52 -5.80 17.73
CA ARG A 99 -1.16 -5.09 16.62
C ARG A 99 -0.18 -4.82 15.48
N GLN A 100 1.08 -4.50 15.77
CA GLN A 100 2.12 -4.35 14.75
C GLN A 100 2.26 -5.64 13.94
N ILE A 101 2.36 -6.79 14.61
CA ILE A 101 2.51 -8.09 13.94
C ILE A 101 1.25 -8.41 13.12
N ALA A 102 0.05 -8.19 13.67
CA ALA A 102 -1.20 -8.45 12.96
C ALA A 102 -1.30 -7.62 11.66
N ASN A 103 -1.04 -6.31 11.75
CA ASN A 103 -1.07 -5.41 10.58
C ASN A 103 0.02 -5.74 9.56
N ALA A 104 1.22 -6.11 10.00
CA ALA A 104 2.31 -6.48 9.12
C ALA A 104 2.03 -7.82 8.40
N ARG A 105 1.43 -8.81 9.08
CA ARG A 105 1.00 -10.07 8.45
C ARG A 105 -0.06 -9.81 7.39
N GLU A 106 -1.10 -9.06 7.75
CA GLU A 106 -2.17 -8.69 6.82
C GLU A 106 -1.60 -7.94 5.60
N THR A 107 -0.66 -7.02 5.82
CA THR A 107 0.00 -6.29 4.74
C THR A 107 0.77 -7.21 3.80
N MET A 108 1.56 -8.14 4.36
CA MET A 108 2.36 -9.08 3.59
C MET A 108 1.50 -10.08 2.81
N ASP A 109 0.43 -10.59 3.43
CA ASP A 109 -0.38 -11.67 2.87
C ASP A 109 -1.43 -11.15 1.87
N LEU A 110 -1.97 -9.94 2.07
CA LEU A 110 -3.07 -9.37 1.28
C LEU A 110 -2.65 -8.17 0.44
N TYR A 111 -2.13 -7.11 1.07
CA TYR A 111 -1.98 -5.82 0.39
C TYR A 111 -0.78 -5.77 -0.57
N ALA A 112 0.35 -6.39 -0.20
CA ALA A 112 1.52 -6.46 -1.08
C ALA A 112 1.24 -7.28 -2.37
N PRO A 113 0.65 -8.50 -2.30
CA PRO A 113 0.24 -9.24 -3.49
C PRO A 113 -0.78 -8.49 -4.35
N LEU A 114 -1.68 -7.72 -3.73
CA LEU A 114 -2.66 -6.91 -4.44
C LEU A 114 -2.00 -5.76 -5.20
N ALA A 115 -1.07 -5.04 -4.57
CA ALA A 115 -0.27 -4.02 -5.24
C ALA A 115 0.52 -4.60 -6.43
N ASN A 116 1.09 -5.80 -6.28
CA ASN A 116 1.77 -6.52 -7.36
C ASN A 116 0.84 -6.83 -8.53
N ARG A 117 -0.40 -7.28 -8.25
CA ARG A 117 -1.40 -7.60 -9.27
C ARG A 117 -1.86 -6.37 -10.05
N LEU A 118 -1.80 -5.19 -9.45
CA LEU A 118 -2.10 -3.90 -10.08
C LEU A 118 -0.86 -3.28 -10.79
N GLY A 119 0.29 -3.96 -10.80
CA GLY A 119 1.52 -3.45 -11.39
C GLY A 119 2.19 -2.32 -10.58
N MET A 120 1.78 -2.11 -9.33
CA MET A 120 2.29 -1.05 -8.45
C MET A 120 3.52 -1.54 -7.67
N TYR A 121 4.62 -1.81 -8.38
CA TYR A 121 5.83 -2.41 -7.80
C TYR A 121 6.49 -1.57 -6.70
N SER A 122 6.49 -0.23 -6.84
CA SER A 122 7.05 0.66 -5.82
C SER A 122 6.29 0.55 -4.49
N LEU A 123 4.96 0.55 -4.55
CA LEU A 123 4.10 0.40 -3.38
C LEU A 123 4.22 -1.00 -2.78
N LYS A 124 4.24 -2.05 -3.62
CA LYS A 124 4.49 -3.43 -3.20
C LYS A 124 5.77 -3.54 -2.38
N TRP A 125 6.90 -3.11 -2.93
CA TRP A 125 8.19 -3.23 -2.25
C TRP A 125 8.22 -2.48 -0.92
N GLU A 126 7.63 -1.30 -0.86
CA GLU A 126 7.59 -0.54 0.39
C GLU A 126 6.72 -1.23 1.45
N LEU A 127 5.57 -1.79 1.06
CA LEU A 127 4.74 -2.59 1.95
C LEU A 127 5.46 -3.85 2.44
N GLU A 128 6.17 -4.56 1.55
CA GLU A 128 6.95 -5.76 1.90
C GLU A 128 8.09 -5.43 2.87
N ASP A 129 8.87 -4.38 2.62
CA ASP A 129 10.00 -3.99 3.47
C ASP A 129 9.52 -3.55 4.87
N LEU A 130 8.45 -2.74 4.93
CA LEU A 130 7.84 -2.34 6.19
C LEU A 130 7.27 -3.54 6.94
N SER A 131 6.59 -4.46 6.25
CA SER A 131 6.05 -5.68 6.88
C SER A 131 7.17 -6.56 7.40
N PHE A 132 8.20 -6.80 6.60
CA PHE A 132 9.36 -7.61 6.95
C PHE A 132 10.06 -7.07 8.20
N LYS A 133 10.25 -5.74 8.29
CA LYS A 133 10.81 -5.06 9.48
C LYS A 133 10.07 -5.39 10.77
N TYR A 134 8.73 -5.44 10.74
CA TYR A 134 7.95 -5.72 11.95
C TYR A 134 7.79 -7.21 12.22
N LEU A 135 7.75 -8.07 11.19
CA LEU A 135 7.60 -9.52 11.35
C LEU A 135 8.91 -10.19 11.79
N TYR A 136 10.04 -9.76 11.24
CA TYR A 136 11.37 -10.39 11.37
C TYR A 136 12.42 -9.32 11.71
N PRO A 137 12.36 -8.71 12.92
CA PRO A 137 13.17 -7.54 13.25
C PRO A 137 14.67 -7.81 13.34
N GLU A 138 15.08 -9.03 13.71
CA GLU A 138 16.49 -9.40 13.81
C GLU A 138 17.07 -9.66 12.42
N GLU A 139 16.37 -10.42 11.59
CA GLU A 139 16.72 -10.68 10.19
C GLU A 139 16.76 -9.38 9.37
N TYR A 140 15.82 -8.46 9.63
CA TYR A 140 15.84 -7.12 9.03
C TYR A 140 17.11 -6.36 9.40
N ARG A 141 17.52 -6.39 10.68
CA ARG A 141 18.73 -5.69 11.15
C ARG A 141 19.98 -6.27 10.50
N GLU A 142 20.11 -7.59 10.47
CA GLU A 142 21.23 -8.28 9.81
C GLU A 142 21.32 -7.92 8.32
N LEU A 143 20.18 -7.87 7.63
CA LEU A 143 20.11 -7.52 6.22
C LEU A 143 20.59 -6.07 5.98
N VAL A 144 20.10 -5.12 6.77
CA VAL A 144 20.48 -3.70 6.65
C VAL A 144 21.97 -3.51 6.91
N GLU A 145 22.49 -4.11 7.99
CA GLU A 145 23.93 -4.05 8.29
C GLU A 145 24.80 -4.70 7.19
N GLY A 146 24.34 -5.83 6.64
CA GLY A 146 25.02 -6.51 5.52
C GLY A 146 25.02 -5.69 4.24
N ILE A 147 23.93 -4.96 3.96
CA ILE A 147 23.84 -4.06 2.81
C ILE A 147 24.79 -2.87 2.98
N ASP A 148 24.79 -2.24 4.15
CA ASP A 148 25.60 -1.05 4.43
C ASP A 148 27.10 -1.35 4.37
N LYS A 149 27.54 -2.50 4.87
CA LYS A 149 28.95 -2.94 4.76
C LYS A 149 29.45 -3.03 3.32
N LYS A 150 28.58 -3.38 2.38
CA LYS A 150 28.92 -3.54 0.95
C LYS A 150 28.46 -2.37 0.08
N ARG A 151 27.94 -1.30 0.68
CA ARG A 151 27.31 -0.19 -0.05
C ARG A 151 28.32 0.60 -0.86
N GLU A 152 29.44 0.98 -0.25
CA GLU A 152 30.49 1.76 -0.94
C GLU A 152 31.09 1.00 -2.12
N GLU A 153 31.37 -0.30 -1.95
CA GLU A 153 31.90 -1.15 -3.02
C GLU A 153 30.91 -1.28 -4.18
N ARG A 154 29.61 -1.48 -3.88
CA ARG A 154 28.55 -1.53 -4.90
C ARG A 154 28.39 -0.22 -5.64
N LEU A 155 28.43 0.92 -4.95
CA LEU A 155 28.27 2.24 -5.58
C LEU A 155 29.44 2.52 -6.53
N LYS A 156 30.68 2.23 -6.12
CA LYS A 156 31.86 2.36 -6.99
C LYS A 156 31.75 1.48 -8.24
N PHE A 157 31.26 0.25 -8.09
CA PHE A 157 31.05 -0.66 -9.21
C PHE A 157 29.94 -0.18 -10.17
N ILE A 158 28.84 0.34 -9.62
CA ILE A 158 27.74 0.93 -10.42
C ILE A 158 28.24 2.16 -11.19
N ASP A 159 29.02 3.04 -10.55
CA ASP A 159 29.59 4.22 -11.20
C ASP A 159 30.52 3.85 -12.36
N GLN A 160 31.37 2.83 -12.18
CA GLN A 160 32.22 2.30 -13.24
C GLN A 160 31.41 1.80 -14.44
N ILE A 161 30.36 1.00 -14.21
CA ILE A 161 29.49 0.51 -15.28
C ILE A 161 28.75 1.68 -15.96
N MET A 162 28.25 2.66 -15.20
CA MET A 162 27.58 3.82 -15.78
C MET A 162 28.52 4.63 -16.68
N ASP A 163 29.77 4.80 -16.29
CA ASP A 163 30.77 5.51 -17.08
C ASP A 163 31.10 4.75 -18.37
N GLU A 164 31.26 3.43 -18.32
CA GLU A 164 31.44 2.60 -19.50
C GLU A 164 30.24 2.70 -20.47
N ILE A 165 29.01 2.60 -19.94
CA ILE A 165 27.79 2.74 -20.76
C ILE A 165 27.72 4.13 -21.39
N ARG A 166 28.03 5.21 -20.65
CA ARG A 166 28.05 6.58 -21.17
C ARG A 166 29.07 6.77 -22.29
N VAL A 167 30.25 6.18 -22.15
CA VAL A 167 31.30 6.21 -23.19
C VAL A 167 30.82 5.49 -24.45
N GLN A 168 30.24 4.28 -24.31
CA GLN A 168 29.72 3.52 -25.45
C GLN A 168 28.54 4.21 -26.14
N LEU A 169 27.66 4.88 -25.39
CA LEU A 169 26.56 5.68 -25.95
C LEU A 169 27.05 6.92 -26.71
N LYS A 170 28.12 7.58 -26.22
CA LYS A 170 28.74 8.71 -26.94
C LYS A 170 29.46 8.28 -28.23
N ASN A 171 30.01 7.07 -28.25
CA ASN A 171 30.75 6.54 -29.40
C ASN A 171 29.85 5.96 -30.51
N LYS A 172 28.53 5.85 -30.28
CA LYS A 172 27.54 5.40 -31.27
C LYS A 172 26.91 6.54 -32.11
N LYS A 173 27.67 7.60 -32.40
CA LYS A 173 27.26 8.64 -33.37
C LYS A 173 27.53 8.19 -34.80
#